data_AF-A0A820NHF6-F1
#
_entry.id   AF-A0A820NHF6-F1
#
_cell.length_a   1.000
_cell.length_b   1.000
_cell.length_c   1.000
_cell.angle_alpha   90.00
_cell.angle_beta   90.00
_cell.angle_gamma   90.00
#
_symmetry.space_group_name_H-M   'P 1'
#
loop_
_entity.id
_entity.type
_entity.pdbx_description
1 polymer ?
#
loop_
_entity_poly.entity_id
_entity_poly.type
_entity_poly.pdbx_seq_one_letter_code
_entity_poly.pdbx_strand_id
1 'polypeptide(L)'
;MSFFDKRSPYEKAKEQTRSISRQIRQEKRQLDRQINQSDREIQRLSVDIRKHAATNNKEALRTLAKTIVKIKHDKSHLYSAKANLDTIDNAVKKPI
;
A
#
# COMPACT_ATOMS: atom_id res chain seq x y z
N MET A 1 12.73 -36.64 7.69
CA MET A 1 13.04 -36.13 9.04
C MET A 1 14.42 -35.49 9.00
N SER A 2 14.52 -34.17 9.16
CA SER A 2 15.76 -33.40 8.95
C SER A 2 16.65 -33.42 10.20
N PHE A 3 17.53 -34.41 10.30
CA PHE A 3 18.69 -34.40 11.22
C PHE A 3 19.88 -33.76 10.49
N PHE A 4 20.48 -32.71 11.05
CA PHE A 4 21.62 -31.92 10.51
C PHE A 4 21.32 -30.95 9.35
N ASP A 5 20.59 -29.88 9.65
CA ASP A 5 20.75 -28.62 8.90
C ASP A 5 22.13 -28.02 9.25
N LYS A 6 23.14 -28.24 8.39
CA LYS A 6 24.56 -27.86 8.57
C LYS A 6 24.83 -26.36 8.49
N ARG A 7 23.80 -25.52 8.33
CA ARG A 7 23.94 -24.06 8.27
C ARG A 7 24.26 -23.48 9.63
N SER A 8 25.25 -22.58 9.68
CA SER A 8 25.63 -21.86 10.90
C SER A 8 24.43 -21.04 11.42
N PRO A 9 24.25 -20.87 12.75
CA PRO A 9 23.23 -19.97 13.31
C PRO A 9 23.23 -18.56 12.67
N TYR A 10 24.42 -18.08 12.30
CA TYR A 10 24.59 -16.81 11.58
C TYR A 10 23.98 -16.84 10.17
N GLU A 11 24.15 -17.93 9.42
CA GLU A 11 23.58 -18.09 8.09
C GLU A 11 22.05 -18.14 8.12
N LYS A 12 21.47 -18.79 9.15
CA LYS A 12 20.02 -18.84 9.36
C LYS A 12 19.44 -17.45 9.64
N ALA A 13 20.07 -16.67 10.52
CA ALA A 13 19.66 -15.29 10.78
C ALA A 13 19.73 -14.42 9.52
N LYS A 14 20.79 -14.58 8.71
CA LYS A 14 20.95 -13.87 7.44
C LYS A 14 19.91 -14.27 6.39
N GLU A 15 19.49 -15.53 6.37
CA GLU A 15 18.43 -16.00 5.49
C GLU A 15 17.05 -15.46 5.92
N GLN A 16 16.79 -15.41 7.23
CA GLN A 16 15.58 -14.81 7.80
C GLN A 16 15.49 -13.30 7.50
N THR A 17 16.57 -12.53 7.68
CA THR A 17 16.54 -11.09 7.32
C THR A 17 16.31 -10.88 5.82
N ARG A 18 16.87 -11.75 4.98
CA ARG A 18 16.62 -11.74 3.52
C ARG A 18 15.17 -12.07 3.16
N SER A 19 14.56 -13.06 3.81
CA SER A 19 13.17 -13.44 3.55
C SER A 19 12.20 -12.35 3.99
N ILE A 20 12.40 -11.76 5.17
CA ILE A 20 11.63 -10.62 5.69
C ILE A 20 11.77 -9.42 4.74
N SER A 21 12.99 -9.07 4.34
CA SER A 21 13.23 -7.98 3.39
C SER A 21 12.53 -8.21 2.05
N ARG A 22 12.43 -9.47 1.60
CA ARG A 22 11.71 -9.82 0.36
C ARG A 22 10.20 -9.63 0.53
N GLN A 23 9.63 -10.08 1.65
CA GLN A 23 8.21 -9.88 1.98
C GLN A 23 7.87 -8.40 2.07
N ILE A 24 8.66 -7.60 2.80
CA ILE A 24 8.44 -6.15 2.91
C ILE A 24 8.44 -5.48 1.53
N ARG A 25 9.36 -5.86 0.62
CA ARG A 25 9.35 -5.33 -0.75
C ARG A 25 8.11 -5.74 -1.56
N GLN A 26 7.58 -6.94 -1.33
CA GLN A 26 6.34 -7.39 -1.99
C GLN A 26 5.14 -6.56 -1.50
N GLU A 27 5.04 -6.36 -0.19
CA GLU A 27 3.99 -5.56 0.44
C GLU A 27 4.05 -4.08 0.01
N LYS A 28 5.25 -3.47 -0.03
CA LYS A 28 5.43 -2.11 -0.56
C LYS A 28 4.88 -1.96 -1.98
N ARG A 29 5.17 -2.91 -2.87
CA ARG A 29 4.65 -2.90 -4.25
C ARG A 29 3.14 -3.10 -4.29
N GLN A 30 2.57 -3.84 -3.35
CA GLN A 30 1.12 -4.00 -3.24
C GLN A 30 0.46 -2.70 -2.82
N LEU A 31 1.01 -2.00 -1.82
CA LEU A 31 0.54 -0.66 -1.43
C LEU A 31 0.65 0.33 -2.61
N ASP A 32 1.76 0.32 -3.36
CA ASP A 32 1.91 1.17 -4.55
C ASP A 32 0.86 0.88 -5.62
N ARG A 33 0.53 -0.40 -5.85
CA ARG A 33 -0.57 -0.77 -6.76
C ARG A 33 -1.92 -0.26 -6.27
N GLN A 34 -2.20 -0.35 -4.97
CA GLN A 34 -3.43 0.16 -4.38
C GLN A 34 -3.53 1.67 -4.50
N ILE A 35 -2.46 2.40 -4.21
CA ILE A 35 -2.38 3.87 -4.39
C ILE A 35 -2.71 4.27 -5.83
N ASN A 36 -2.08 3.60 -6.81
CA ASN A 36 -2.34 3.85 -8.23
C ASN A 36 -3.77 3.51 -8.64
N GLN A 37 -4.36 2.47 -8.04
CA GLN A 37 -5.75 2.10 -8.29
C GLN A 37 -6.71 3.16 -7.73
N SER A 38 -6.45 3.67 -6.51
CA SER A 38 -7.21 4.77 -5.92
C SER A 38 -7.15 6.03 -6.77
N ASP A 39 -5.99 6.36 -7.36
CA ASP A 39 -5.87 7.51 -8.25
C ASP A 39 -6.69 7.36 -9.53
N ARG A 40 -6.69 6.17 -10.14
CA ARG A 40 -7.54 5.87 -11.30
C ARG A 40 -9.03 5.98 -10.95
N GLU A 41 -9.42 5.51 -9.76
CA GLU A 41 -10.79 5.61 -9.29
C GLU A 41 -11.22 7.07 -9.10
N ILE A 42 -10.39 7.90 -8.48
CA ILE A 42 -10.64 9.35 -8.35
C ILE A 42 -10.82 9.99 -9.72
N GLN A 43 -9.99 9.64 -10.71
CA GLN A 43 -10.12 10.20 -12.07
C GLN A 43 -11.43 9.80 -12.74
N ARG A 44 -11.86 8.55 -12.58
CA ARG A 44 -13.16 8.07 -13.09
C ARG A 44 -14.32 8.83 -12.44
N LEU A 45 -14.34 8.90 -11.10
CA LEU A 45 -15.36 9.64 -10.36
C LEU A 45 -15.38 11.13 -10.72
N SER A 46 -14.22 11.73 -11.02
CA SER A 46 -14.13 13.13 -11.46
C SER A 46 -14.76 13.35 -12.84
N VAL A 47 -14.66 12.37 -13.75
CA VAL A 47 -15.38 12.41 -15.03
C VAL A 47 -16.88 12.28 -14.79
N ASP A 48 -17.31 11.37 -13.92
CA ASP A 48 -18.73 11.16 -13.64
C ASP A 48 -19.38 12.36 -12.95
N ILE A 49 -18.66 13.04 -12.05
CA ILE A 49 -19.09 14.33 -11.47
C ILE A 49 -19.36 15.36 -12.57
N ARG A 50 -18.48 15.49 -13.56
CA ARG A 50 -18.69 16.44 -14.68
C ARG A 50 -19.94 16.09 -15.50
N LYS A 51 -20.21 14.81 -15.72
CA LYS A 51 -21.42 14.34 -16.42
C LYS A 51 -22.69 14.64 -15.62
N HIS A 52 -22.69 14.34 -14.32
CA HIS A 52 -23.84 14.59 -13.45
C HIS A 52 -24.06 16.07 -13.14
N ALA A 53 -23.00 16.90 -13.23
CA ALA A 53 -23.10 18.34 -13.12
C ALA A 53 -23.89 18.94 -14.29
N ALA A 54 -23.73 18.41 -15.50
CA ALA A 54 -24.51 18.85 -16.66
C ALA A 54 -26.02 18.55 -16.54
N THR A 55 -26.38 17.49 -15.81
CA THR A 55 -27.78 17.10 -15.57
C THR A 55 -28.37 17.67 -14.26
N ASN A 56 -27.61 18.51 -13.56
CA ASN A 56 -27.99 19.15 -12.29
C ASN A 56 -28.48 18.18 -11.20
N ASN A 57 -28.02 16.93 -11.24
CA ASN A 57 -28.38 15.91 -10.24
C ASN A 57 -27.55 16.11 -8.95
N LYS A 58 -28.07 16.93 -8.05
CA LYS A 58 -27.39 17.32 -6.80
C LYS A 58 -27.15 16.16 -5.83
N GLU A 59 -28.05 15.17 -5.77
CA GLU A 59 -27.90 14.03 -4.87
C GLU A 59 -26.77 13.10 -5.31
N ALA A 60 -26.70 12.80 -6.62
CA ALA A 60 -25.62 12.03 -7.19
C ALA A 60 -24.26 12.72 -6.98
N LEU A 61 -24.20 14.03 -7.22
CA LEU A 61 -22.99 14.82 -7.00
C LEU A 61 -22.51 14.78 -5.54
N ARG A 62 -23.44 14.91 -4.58
CA ARG A 62 -23.10 14.86 -3.15
C ARG A 62 -22.54 13.49 -2.75
N THR A 63 -23.10 12.41 -3.28
CA THR A 63 -22.63 11.06 -3.00
C THR A 63 -21.25 10.81 -3.62
N LEU A 64 -21.04 11.18 -4.88
CA LEU A 64 -19.75 11.06 -5.56
C LEU A 64 -18.65 11.92 -4.91
N ALA A 65 -19.00 13.11 -4.41
CA ALA A 65 -18.05 13.94 -3.68
C ALA A 65 -17.60 13.28 -2.36
N LYS A 66 -18.54 12.69 -1.61
CA LYS A 66 -18.22 11.96 -0.36
C LYS A 66 -17.31 10.77 -0.61
N THR A 67 -17.54 10.01 -1.69
CA THR A 67 -16.68 8.86 -2.02
C THR A 67 -15.27 9.29 -2.36
N ILE A 68 -15.08 10.39 -3.10
CA ILE A 68 -13.75 10.95 -3.38
C ILE A 68 -13.01 11.32 -2.09
N VAL A 69 -13.68 11.99 -1.15
CA VAL A 69 -13.06 12.37 0.14
C VAL A 69 -12.63 11.12 0.93
N LYS A 70 -13.48 10.09 0.96
CA LYS A 70 -13.16 8.81 1.60
C LYS A 70 -11.93 8.15 0.96
N ILE A 71 -11.88 8.06 -0.36
CA ILE A 71 -10.75 7.46 -1.09
C ILE A 71 -9.46 8.25 -0.81
N LYS A 72 -9.52 9.58 -0.75
CA LYS A 72 -8.35 10.42 -0.39
C LYS A 72 -7.86 10.15 1.03
N HIS A 73 -8.78 9.99 1.98
CA HIS A 73 -8.45 9.63 3.36
C HIS A 73 -7.77 8.26 3.42
N ASP A 74 -8.35 7.26 2.75
CA ASP A 74 -7.79 5.89 2.73
C ASP A 74 -6.42 5.87 2.03
N LYS A 75 -6.24 6.66 0.96
CA LYS A 75 -4.93 6.86 0.30
C LYS A 75 -3.88 7.42 1.26
N SER A 76 -4.25 8.36 2.14
CA SER A 76 -3.34 8.90 3.16
C SER A 76 -2.85 7.80 4.10
N HIS A 77 -3.74 6.91 4.55
CA HIS A 77 -3.36 5.75 5.37
C HIS A 77 -2.42 4.79 4.65
N LEU A 78 -2.62 4.56 3.34
CA LEU A 78 -1.70 3.75 2.53
C LEU A 78 -0.29 4.35 2.47
N TYR A 79 -0.17 5.68 2.36
CA TYR A 79 1.14 6.35 2.41
C TYR A 79 1.80 6.19 3.78
N SER A 80 1.05 6.37 4.87
CA SER A 80 1.55 6.15 6.23
C SER A 80 2.02 4.71 6.44
N ALA A 81 1.23 3.73 5.97
CA ALA A 81 1.60 2.32 6.03
C ALA A 81 2.89 2.02 5.25
N LYS A 82 3.05 2.62 4.06
CA LYS A 82 4.27 2.49 3.26
C LYS A 82 5.50 3.05 4.00
N ALA A 83 5.37 4.24 4.60
CA ALA A 83 6.44 4.85 5.39
C ALA A 83 6.84 3.98 6.59
N ASN A 84 5.87 3.36 7.27
CA ASN A 84 6.14 2.43 8.37
C ASN A 84 6.93 1.20 7.88
N LEU A 85 6.58 0.64 6.71
CA LEU A 85 7.35 -0.46 6.10
C LEU A 85 8.76 -0.04 5.68
N ASP A 86 8.97 1.22 5.28
CA ASP A 86 10.32 1.77 5.01
C ASP A 86 11.16 1.80 6.29
N THR A 87 10.61 2.27 7.40
CA THR A 87 11.27 2.26 8.71
C THR A 87 11.66 0.84 9.14
N ILE A 88 10.75 -0.12 9.02
CA ILE A 88 11.01 -1.52 9.40
C ILE A 88 12.08 -2.15 8.49
N ASP A 89 12.02 -1.95 7.17
CA ASP A 89 13.03 -2.48 6.23
C ASP A 89 14.42 -1.94 6.55
N ASN A 90 14.54 -0.68 6.94
CA ASN A 90 15.80 -0.08 7.34
C ASN A 90 16.33 -0.67 8.66
N ALA A 91 15.46 -0.88 9.66
CA ALA A 91 15.81 -1.52 10.91
C ALA A 91 16.29 -2.98 10.72
N VAL A 92 15.63 -3.75 9.83
CA VAL A 92 16.02 -5.14 9.52
C VAL A 92 17.39 -5.21 8.83
N LYS A 93 17.77 -4.19 8.04
CA LYS A 93 19.04 -4.15 7.31
C LYS A 93 20.24 -3.73 8.16
N LYS A 94 20.03 -2.93 9.21
CA LYS A 94 21.07 -2.53 10.17
C LYS A 94 20.86 -3.29 11.49
N PRO A 95 21.45 -4.49 11.65
CA PRO A 95 21.57 -5.04 13.00
C PRO A 95 22.48 -4.09 13.79
N ILE A 96 21.99 -3.63 14.96
CA ILE A 96 22.80 -2.95 15.99
C ILE A 96 23.90 -3.92 16.45
#